data_AF-A0A852B2N1-F1
#
_entry.id   AF-A0A852B2N1-F1
#
_cell.length_a   1.000
_cell.length_b   1.000
_cell.length_c   1.000
_cell.angle_alpha   90.00
_cell.angle_beta   90.00
_cell.angle_gamma   90.00
#
_symmetry.space_group_name_H-M   'P 1'
#
loop_
_entity.id
_entity.type
_entity.pdbx_description
1 polymer ?
#
loop_
_entity_poly.entity_id
_entity_poly.type
_entity_poly.pdbx_seq_one_letter_code
_entity_poly.pdbx_strand_id
1 'polypeptide(L)'
;QEAAGALLVELGRRFLARVMEELLRLFPPGALPQPGLVRAFGDLAAANVFGMVPFLSSILGTLLPLLPTARTDSMKCTLCY
;
A
#
# COMPACT_ATOMS: atom_id res chain seq x y z
N GLN A 1 -9.41 -0.63 -13.72
CA GLN A 1 -8.49 -0.90 -12.60
C GLN A 1 -9.25 -1.32 -11.32
N GLU A 2 -10.49 -0.86 -11.11
CA GLU A 2 -11.31 -1.20 -9.92
C GLU A 2 -11.59 -2.69 -9.72
N ALA A 3 -11.89 -3.46 -10.77
CA ALA A 3 -12.19 -4.89 -10.61
C ALA A 3 -11.03 -5.71 -10.01
N ALA A 4 -9.79 -5.40 -10.41
CA ALA A 4 -8.60 -6.04 -9.85
C ALA A 4 -8.36 -5.62 -8.39
N GLY A 5 -8.65 -4.35 -8.05
CA GLY A 5 -8.60 -3.87 -6.67
C GLY A 5 -9.62 -4.58 -5.78
N ALA A 6 -10.88 -4.70 -6.23
CA ALA A 6 -11.93 -5.41 -5.48
C ALA A 6 -11.58 -6.89 -5.24
N LEU A 7 -11.05 -7.58 -6.25
CA LEU A 7 -10.57 -8.96 -6.09
C LEU A 7 -9.39 -9.07 -5.12
N LEU A 8 -8.45 -8.13 -5.18
CA LEU A 8 -7.31 -8.07 -4.26
C LEU A 8 -7.77 -7.87 -2.81
N VAL A 9 -8.74 -6.99 -2.58
CA VAL A 9 -9.34 -6.75 -1.26
C VAL A 9 -9.99 -8.02 -0.75
N GLU A 10 -10.80 -8.68 -1.57
CA GLU A 10 -11.50 -9.91 -1.18
C GLU A 10 -10.52 -11.05 -0.85
N LEU A 11 -9.45 -11.20 -1.65
CA LEU A 11 -8.35 -12.12 -1.33
C LEU A 11 -7.64 -11.74 -0.03
N GLY A 12 -7.42 -10.44 0.20
CA GLY A 12 -6.81 -9.91 1.41
C GLY A 12 -7.61 -10.18 2.69
N ARG A 13 -8.93 -10.36 2.60
CA ARG A 13 -9.74 -10.74 3.77
C ARG A 13 -9.37 -12.12 4.31
N ARG A 14 -8.97 -13.04 3.42
CA ARG A 14 -8.68 -14.44 3.76
C ARG A 14 -7.19 -14.79 3.78
N PHE A 15 -6.38 -14.08 3.00
CA PHE A 15 -4.95 -14.39 2.79
C PHE A 15 -4.05 -13.16 2.97
N LEU A 16 -4.41 -12.28 3.91
CA LEU A 16 -3.77 -10.99 4.10
C LEU A 16 -2.24 -11.04 4.16
N ALA A 17 -1.66 -11.94 4.96
CA ALA A 17 -0.21 -12.02 5.12
C ALA A 17 0.51 -12.29 3.80
N ARG A 18 0.00 -13.24 3.00
CA ARG A 18 0.58 -13.59 1.70
C ARG A 18 0.37 -12.50 0.66
N VAL A 19 -0.78 -11.84 0.68
CA VAL A 19 -1.04 -10.66 -0.17
C VAL A 19 -0.07 -9.53 0.18
N MET A 20 0.16 -9.28 1.47
CA MET A 20 1.05 -8.23 1.94
C MET A 20 2.52 -8.51 1.62
N GLU A 21 2.98 -9.75 1.79
CA GLU A 21 4.33 -10.14 1.37
C GLU A 21 4.57 -9.83 -0.11
N GLU A 22 3.64 -10.20 -0.99
CA GLU A 22 3.78 -9.94 -2.43
C GLU A 22 3.68 -8.44 -2.76
N LEU A 23 2.77 -7.69 -2.14
CA LEU A 23 2.69 -6.24 -2.36
C LEU A 23 3.94 -5.49 -1.87
N LEU A 24 4.53 -5.92 -0.74
CA LEU A 24 5.77 -5.34 -0.23
C LEU A 24 6.98 -5.67 -1.12
N ARG A 25 6.99 -6.83 -1.80
CA ARG A 25 8.03 -7.15 -2.80
C ARG A 25 7.96 -6.22 -4.02
N LEU A 26 6.76 -5.79 -4.39
CA LEU A 26 6.52 -4.79 -5.43
C LEU A 26 6.84 -3.36 -4.95
N PHE A 27 7.13 -3.18 -3.66
CA PHE A 27 7.42 -1.88 -3.06
C PHE A 27 8.82 -1.81 -2.42
N PRO A 28 9.90 -1.89 -3.22
CA PRO A 28 11.26 -1.84 -2.70
C PRO A 28 11.63 -0.42 -2.21
N PRO A 29 12.55 -0.31 -1.23
CA PRO A 29 13.04 0.98 -0.74
C PRO A 29 13.69 1.80 -1.85
N GLY A 30 13.36 3.10 -1.90
CA GLY A 30 13.93 4.06 -2.85
C GLY A 30 13.18 4.19 -4.18
N ALA A 31 12.17 3.36 -4.45
CA ALA A 31 11.30 3.50 -5.61
C ALA A 31 9.97 4.17 -5.23
N LEU A 32 9.51 5.12 -6.04
CA LEU A 32 8.19 5.71 -5.85
C LEU A 32 7.10 4.66 -6.10
N PRO A 33 6.16 4.45 -5.17
CA PRO A 33 5.10 3.48 -5.37
C PRO A 33 4.16 3.98 -6.46
N GLN A 34 3.74 3.08 -7.35
CA GLN A 34 2.67 3.40 -8.29
C GLN A 34 1.39 3.74 -7.50
N PRO A 35 0.60 4.75 -7.89
CA PRO A 35 -0.60 5.16 -7.15
C PRO A 35 -1.60 4.02 -6.86
N GLY A 36 -1.68 3.02 -7.74
CA GLY A 36 -2.51 1.83 -7.54
C GLY A 36 -2.06 0.95 -6.37
N LEU A 37 -0.76 0.93 -6.06
CA LEU A 37 -0.20 0.18 -4.93
C LEU A 37 -0.52 0.85 -3.60
N VAL A 38 -0.44 2.18 -3.55
CA VAL A 38 -0.84 2.96 -2.37
C VAL A 38 -2.34 2.79 -2.09
N ARG A 39 -3.18 2.86 -3.13
CA ARG A 39 -4.62 2.58 -3.00
C ARG A 39 -4.89 1.17 -2.49
N ALA A 40 -4.19 0.15 -3.01
CA ALA A 40 -4.34 -1.22 -2.54
C ALA A 40 -4.04 -1.39 -1.05
N PHE A 41 -3.00 -0.72 -0.53
CA PHE A 41 -2.73 -0.71 0.91
C PHE A 41 -3.88 -0.08 1.71
N GLY A 42 -4.44 1.04 1.23
CA GLY A 42 -5.59 1.70 1.84
C GLY A 42 -6.83 0.80 1.87
N ASP A 43 -7.19 0.19 0.74
CA ASP A 43 -8.36 -0.67 0.62
C ASP A 43 -8.23 -1.93 1.50
N LEU A 44 -7.04 -2.52 1.57
CA LEU A 44 -6.74 -3.66 2.44
C LEU A 44 -6.78 -3.28 3.93
N ALA A 45 -6.29 -2.10 4.28
CA ALA A 45 -6.38 -1.58 5.64
C ALA A 45 -7.84 -1.33 6.07
N ALA A 46 -8.68 -0.80 5.18
CA ALA A 46 -10.11 -0.65 5.43
C ALA A 46 -10.81 -2.01 5.61
N ALA A 47 -10.40 -3.02 4.83
CA ALA A 47 -10.99 -4.36 4.90
C ALA A 47 -10.50 -5.21 6.08
N ASN A 48 -9.27 -5.00 6.56
CA ASN A 48 -8.68 -5.78 7.64
C ASN A 48 -7.58 -5.02 8.40
N VAL A 49 -8.02 -4.12 9.29
CA VAL A 49 -7.15 -3.27 10.12
C VAL A 49 -6.18 -4.09 10.96
N PHE A 50 -6.66 -5.11 11.69
CA PHE A 50 -5.81 -5.89 12.60
C PHE A 50 -4.75 -6.69 11.85
N GLY A 51 -5.10 -7.24 10.69
CA GLY A 51 -4.15 -7.95 9.83
C GLY A 51 -3.01 -7.05 9.33
N MET A 52 -3.26 -5.75 9.15
CA MET A 52 -2.26 -4.80 8.65
C MET A 52 -1.21 -4.40 9.68
N VAL A 53 -1.54 -4.41 10.97
CA VAL A 53 -0.65 -3.96 12.07
C VAL A 53 0.80 -4.46 11.94
N PRO A 54 1.08 -5.77 11.75
CA PRO A 54 2.46 -6.27 11.63
C PRO A 54 3.24 -5.72 10.43
N PHE A 55 2.56 -5.19 9.40
CA PHE A 55 3.20 -4.70 8.17
C PHE A 55 3.42 -3.18 8.18
N LEU A 56 2.77 -2.44 9.08
CA LEU A 56 2.81 -0.97 9.12
C LEU A 56 4.23 -0.42 9.21
N SER A 57 5.10 -1.02 10.03
CA SER A 57 6.49 -0.57 10.17
C SER A 57 7.27 -0.66 8.85
N SER A 58 7.03 -1.70 8.04
CA SER A 58 7.66 -1.82 6.71
C SER A 58 7.07 -0.80 5.73
N ILE A 59 5.74 -0.67 5.68
CA ILE A 59 5.06 0.28 4.78
C ILE A 59 5.53 1.71 5.07
N LEU A 60 5.51 2.12 6.33
CA LEU A 60 5.94 3.45 6.77
C LEU A 60 7.45 3.64 6.58
N GLY A 61 8.26 2.62 6.91
CA GLY A 61 9.70 2.65 6.70
C GLY A 61 10.09 2.89 5.24
N THR A 62 9.31 2.37 4.30
CA THR A 62 9.51 2.59 2.86
C THR A 62 8.94 3.92 2.36
N LEU A 63 7.81 4.39 2.91
CA LEU A 63 7.17 5.65 2.49
C LEU A 63 7.85 6.91 3.07
N LEU A 64 8.31 6.87 4.32
CA LEU A 64 8.90 8.02 5.03
C LEU A 64 10.06 8.67 4.25
N PRO A 65 11.03 7.92 3.68
CA PRO A 65 12.12 8.47 2.88
C PRO A 65 11.66 9.10 1.55
N LEU A 66 10.47 8.76 1.07
CA LEU A 66 9.92 9.24 -0.20
C LEU A 66 9.08 10.51 -0.03
N LEU A 67 8.70 10.89 1.20
CA LEU A 67 7.93 12.10 1.48
C LEU A 67 8.60 13.41 0.98
N PRO A 68 9.94 13.58 1.07
CA PRO A 68 10.61 14.77 0.50
C PRO A 68 10.53 14.80 -1.03
N THR A 69 10.55 13.65 -1.68
CA THR A 69 10.54 13.49 -3.15
C THR A 69 9.11 13.54 -3.73
N ALA A 70 8.11 13.11 -2.96
CA ALA A 70 6.70 13.20 -3.30
C ALA A 70 6.15 14.64 -3.25
N ARG A 71 6.91 15.60 -2.71
CA ARG A 71 6.54 17.03 -2.65
C ARG A 71 6.55 17.70 -4.02
N THR A 72 7.36 17.23 -4.95
CA THR A 72 7.60 17.83 -6.27
C THR A 72 6.78 17.22 -7.39
N ASP A 73 6.32 15.98 -7.25
CA ASP A 73 5.52 15.29 -8.25
C ASP A 73 4.07 15.11 -7.76
N SER A 74 3.19 14.75 -8.68
CA SER A 74 1.72 14.75 -8.67
C SER A 74 1.02 13.92 -7.57
N MET A 75 1.74 13.51 -6.51
CA MET A 75 1.32 12.52 -5.51
C MET A 75 0.67 13.11 -4.25
N LYS A 76 0.51 14.44 -4.13
CA LYS A 76 -0.18 15.09 -2.99
C LYS A 76 -1.60 14.55 -2.74
N CYS A 77 -2.27 14.03 -3.76
CA CYS A 77 -3.66 13.56 -3.64
C CYS A 77 -3.81 12.11 -3.16
N THR A 78 -2.76 11.28 -3.12
CA THR A 78 -2.90 9.84 -2.79
C THR A 78 -2.45 9.50 -1.36
N LEU A 79 -1.65 10.36 -0.71
CA LEU A 79 -1.23 10.20 0.69
C LEU A 79 -2.09 11.01 1.68
N CYS A 80 -3.00 11.85 1.19
CA CYS A 80 -3.81 12.78 2.00
C CYS A 80 -5.32 12.50 1.96
N TYR A 81 -5.75 11.35 1.43
CA TYR A 81 -7.14 10.87 1.47
C TYR A 81 -7.16 9.45 2.03
#